data_AF-A0A1I8JP80-F1
#
_entry.id   AF-A0A1I8JP80-F1
#
_cell.length_a   1.000
_cell.length_b   1.000
_cell.length_c   1.000
_cell.angle_alpha   90.00
_cell.angle_beta   90.00
_cell.angle_gamma   90.00
#
_symmetry.space_group_name_H-M   'P 1'
#
loop_
_entity.id
_entity.type
_entity.pdbx_description
1 polymer ?
#
loop_
_entity_poly.entity_id
_entity_poly.type
_entity_poly.pdbx_seq_one_letter_code
_entity_poly.pdbx_strand_id
1 'polypeptide(L)'
;RQWSASRRSPTTPEEFQEMIEDIFVQGGGDCPEATLQGIKLALEAAQPRSFIYVFTTPARKIRNCLTQFLNSFNGKRVVVFVLTGDC
;
A
#
# COMPACT_ATOMS: atom_id res chain seq x y z
N ARG A 1 5.72 4.62 18.20
CA ARG A 1 6.84 4.70 17.23
C ARG A 1 6.26 5.26 15.94
N GLN A 2 6.70 6.45 15.53
CA GLN A 2 6.10 7.22 14.46
C GLN A 2 6.77 6.82 13.15
N TRP A 3 6.03 6.24 12.23
CA TRP A 3 6.52 5.93 10.89
C TRP A 3 6.72 7.26 10.15
N SER A 4 7.96 7.69 9.98
CA SER A 4 8.31 8.82 9.11
C SER A 4 8.65 8.27 7.72
N ALA A 5 7.63 7.99 6.90
CA ALA A 5 7.88 7.89 5.47
C ALA A 5 8.36 9.26 4.99
N SER A 6 9.57 9.32 4.43
CA SER A 6 10.10 10.55 3.83
C SER A 6 9.10 11.06 2.80
N ARG A 7 8.59 12.29 2.94
CA ARG A 7 7.66 12.91 1.98
C ARG A 7 8.37 13.36 0.69
N ARG A 8 9.26 12.53 0.17
CA ARG A 8 9.96 12.80 -1.08
C ARG A 8 9.20 12.10 -2.21
N SER A 9 8.70 12.88 -3.16
CA SER A 9 8.23 12.34 -4.44
C SER A 9 9.43 12.26 -5.39
N PRO A 10 9.69 11.09 -6.02
CA PRO A 10 10.73 11.01 -7.04
C PRO A 10 10.36 11.91 -8.23
N THR A 11 11.37 12.52 -8.84
CA THR A 11 11.23 13.36 -10.03
C THR A 11 11.68 12.65 -11.30
N THR A 12 12.47 11.57 -11.16
CA THR A 12 12.89 10.70 -12.26
C THR A 12 12.57 9.22 -12.00
N PRO A 13 12.52 8.38 -13.05
CA PRO A 13 12.38 6.92 -12.90
C PRO A 13 13.51 6.29 -12.08
N GLU A 14 14.74 6.77 -12.22
CA GLU A 14 15.92 6.25 -11.54
C GLU A 14 15.84 6.54 -10.03
N GLU A 15 15.45 7.77 -9.66
CA GLU A 15 15.20 8.13 -8.25
C GLU A 15 14.11 7.25 -7.63
N PHE A 16 13.07 6.92 -8.39
CA PHE A 16 12.03 6.01 -7.91
C PHE A 16 12.58 4.59 -7.70
N GLN A 17 13.42 4.08 -8.60
CA GLN A 17 14.05 2.77 -8.47
C GLN A 17 14.98 2.71 -7.26
N GLU A 18 15.86 3.70 -7.08
CA GLU A 18 16.74 3.81 -5.91
C GLU A 18 15.94 3.83 -4.60
N MET A 19 14.84 4.59 -4.55
CA MET A 19 13.95 4.63 -3.39
C MET A 19 13.31 3.27 -3.07
N ILE A 20 13.01 2.45 -4.09
CA ILE A 20 12.48 1.09 -3.91
C ILE A 20 13.58 0.15 -3.42
N GLU A 21 14.80 0.26 -3.97
CA GLU A 21 15.96 -0.55 -3.57
C GLU A 21 16.37 -0.30 -2.11
N ASP A 22 16.19 0.94 -1.62
CA ASP A 22 16.45 1.33 -0.23
C ASP A 22 15.41 0.79 0.78
N ILE A 23 14.33 0.15 0.33
CA ILE A 23 13.30 -0.39 1.23
C ILE A 23 13.85 -1.62 1.95
N PHE A 24 14.11 -1.48 3.25
CA PHE A 24 14.47 -2.59 4.12
C PHE A 24 13.22 -3.32 4.64
N VAL A 25 13.07 -4.59 4.29
CA VAL A 25 11.95 -5.43 4.75
C VAL A 25 12.22 -5.91 6.18
N GLN A 26 11.33 -5.58 7.12
CA GLN A 26 11.36 -6.10 8.49
C GLN A 26 10.25 -7.12 8.71
N GLY A 27 10.64 -8.40 8.84
CA GLY A 27 9.76 -9.49 9.24
C GLY A 27 8.70 -9.89 8.20
N GLY A 28 7.89 -10.87 8.60
CA GLY A 28 6.78 -11.48 7.86
C GLY A 28 6.26 -12.71 8.62
N GLY A 29 5.03 -13.16 8.37
CA GLY A 29 4.47 -14.40 8.93
C GLY A 29 3.33 -14.24 9.95
N ASP A 30 3.08 -13.03 10.45
CA ASP A 30 1.96 -12.76 11.35
C ASP A 30 0.74 -12.28 10.54
N CYS A 31 -0.20 -13.19 10.31
CA CYS A 31 -1.53 -12.85 9.82
C CYS A 31 -2.40 -12.42 11.02
N PRO A 32 -3.10 -11.27 10.96
CA PRO A 32 -3.37 -10.45 9.79
C PRO A 32 -2.32 -9.35 9.53
N GLU A 33 -1.85 -9.22 8.28
CA GLU A 33 -1.03 -8.07 7.89
C GLU A 33 -1.79 -6.75 8.07
N ALA A 34 -1.08 -5.70 8.50
CA ALA A 34 -1.59 -4.33 8.68
C ALA A 34 -1.94 -3.61 7.34
N THR A 35 -2.27 -4.35 6.29
CA THR A 35 -2.47 -3.86 4.91
C THR A 35 -3.51 -2.74 4.84
N LEU A 36 -4.66 -2.86 5.54
CA LEU A 36 -5.70 -1.83 5.50
C LEU A 36 -5.22 -0.49 6.07
N GLN A 37 -4.39 -0.52 7.13
CA GLN A 37 -3.85 0.70 7.72
C GLN A 37 -2.84 1.37 6.76
N GLY A 38 -2.00 0.59 6.08
CA GLY A 38 -1.10 1.10 5.05
C GLY A 38 -1.84 1.78 3.90
N ILE A 39 -2.91 1.15 3.40
CA ILE A 39 -3.75 1.73 2.33
C ILE A 39 -4.41 3.02 2.80
N LYS A 40 -4.94 3.06 4.04
CA LYS A 40 -5.54 4.27 4.61
C LYS A 40 -4.53 5.43 4.62
N LEU A 41 -3.32 5.21 5.11
CA LEU A 41 -2.28 6.23 5.16
C LEU A 41 -1.87 6.71 3.76
N ALA A 42 -1.74 5.79 2.79
CA ALA A 42 -1.46 6.14 1.40
C ALA A 42 -2.59 6.99 0.80
N LEU A 43 -3.85 6.64 1.08
CA LEU A 43 -5.02 7.41 0.65
C LEU A 43 -5.06 8.78 1.32
N GLU A 44 -4.69 8.94 2.58
CA GLU A 44 -4.62 10.24 3.24
C GLU A 44 -3.50 11.12 2.67
N ALA A 45 -2.37 10.53 2.28
CA ALA A 45 -1.21 11.25 1.73
C ALA A 45 -1.33 11.58 0.23
N ALA A 46 -2.06 10.78 -0.55
CA ALA A 46 -2.11 10.92 -2.01
C ALA A 46 -2.87 12.18 -2.46
N GLN A 47 -2.44 12.81 -3.56
CA GLN A 47 -3.15 13.93 -4.19
C GLN A 47 -4.37 13.43 -4.99
N PRO A 48 -5.37 14.28 -5.30
CA PRO A 48 -6.48 13.91 -6.19
C PRO A 48 -5.98 13.35 -7.52
N ARG A 49 -6.71 12.38 -8.09
CA ARG A 49 -6.34 11.70 -9.36
C ARG A 49 -5.03 10.91 -9.33
N SER A 50 -4.42 10.69 -8.16
CA SER A 50 -3.29 9.76 -8.02
C SER A 50 -3.72 8.31 -8.20
N PHE A 51 -2.78 7.48 -8.65
CA PHE A 51 -2.89 6.02 -8.62
C PHE A 51 -2.19 5.48 -7.37
N ILE A 52 -2.83 4.53 -6.70
CA ILE A 52 -2.23 3.81 -5.57
C ILE A 52 -2.12 2.35 -5.97
N TYR A 53 -0.90 1.82 -6.01
CA TYR A 53 -0.63 0.42 -6.30
C TYR A 53 -0.36 -0.32 -5.01
N VAL A 54 -1.14 -1.36 -4.72
CA VAL A 54 -1.02 -2.17 -3.50
C VAL A 54 -0.62 -3.59 -3.87
N PHE A 55 0.55 -4.03 -3.42
CA PHE A 55 1.01 -5.41 -3.58
C PHE A 55 0.93 -6.11 -2.23
N THR A 56 0.06 -7.13 -2.12
CA THR A 56 -0.19 -7.80 -0.84
C THR A 56 -0.62 -9.26 -1.06
N THR A 57 -0.31 -10.13 -0.12
CA THR A 57 -0.83 -11.51 0.00
C THR A 57 -1.88 -11.59 1.13
N PRO A 58 -3.03 -10.90 1.04
CA PRO A 58 -3.94 -10.78 2.17
C PRO A 58 -4.73 -12.08 2.36
N ALA A 59 -4.88 -12.49 3.62
CA ALA A 59 -5.80 -13.55 4.00
C ALA A 59 -7.22 -13.29 3.44
N ARG A 60 -7.94 -14.38 3.15
CA ARG A 60 -9.29 -14.35 2.55
C ARG A 60 -10.24 -13.39 3.26
N LYS A 61 -10.16 -13.31 4.60
CA LYS A 61 -10.99 -12.44 5.43
C LYS A 61 -10.74 -10.94 5.17
N ILE A 62 -9.50 -10.54 4.92
CA ILE A 62 -9.13 -9.14 4.67
C ILE A 62 -9.54 -8.70 3.26
N ARG A 63 -9.55 -9.62 2.29
CA ARG A 63 -9.90 -9.32 0.89
C ARG A 63 -11.29 -8.71 0.72
N ASN A 64 -12.30 -9.25 1.41
CA ASN A 64 -13.66 -8.72 1.38
C ASN A 64 -13.75 -7.32 2.04
N CYS A 65 -13.06 -7.14 3.17
CA CYS A 65 -12.99 -5.84 3.84
C CYS A 65 -12.28 -4.78 2.98
N LEU A 66 -11.25 -5.19 2.25
CA LEU A 66 -10.48 -4.32 1.37
C LEU A 66 -11.33 -3.77 0.22
N THR A 67 -12.15 -4.60 -0.44
CA THR A 67 -13.07 -4.12 -1.48
C THR A 67 -14.06 -3.07 -0.94
N GLN A 68 -14.68 -3.30 0.22
CA GLN A 68 -15.59 -2.33 0.84
C GLN A 68 -14.88 -1.04 1.26
N PHE A 69 -13.68 -1.17 1.83
CA PHE A 69 -12.87 -0.03 2.23
C PHE A 69 -12.52 0.87 1.05
N LEU A 70 -12.11 0.28 -0.08
CA LEU A 70 -11.75 1.03 -1.29
C LEU A 70 -12.93 1.76 -1.92
N ASN A 71 -14.12 1.17 -1.91
CA ASN A 71 -15.34 1.83 -2.41
C ASN A 71 -15.71 3.10 -1.62
N SER A 72 -15.22 3.23 -0.37
CA SER A 72 -15.49 4.42 0.46
C SER A 72 -14.69 5.66 0.01
N PHE A 73 -13.63 5.51 -0.80
CA PHE A 73 -12.77 6.62 -1.20
C PHE A 73 -13.12 7.11 -2.62
N ASN A 74 -14.17 7.94 -2.70
CA ASN A 74 -14.57 8.61 -3.93
C ASN A 74 -13.48 9.60 -4.40
N GLY A 75 -12.80 9.29 -5.51
CA GLY A 75 -11.92 10.23 -6.24
C GLY A 75 -10.45 9.83 -6.38
N LYS A 76 -10.01 8.72 -5.78
CA LYS A 76 -8.66 8.16 -5.96
C LYS A 76 -8.76 6.77 -6.59
N ARG A 77 -7.89 6.46 -7.55
CA ARG A 77 -7.90 5.17 -8.26
C ARG A 77 -6.90 4.25 -7.58
N VAL A 78 -7.40 3.23 -6.89
CA VAL A 78 -6.56 2.23 -6.23
C VAL A 78 -6.55 0.96 -7.08
N VAL A 79 -5.36 0.50 -7.45
CA VAL A 79 -5.13 -0.75 -8.16
C VAL A 79 -4.48 -1.72 -7.18
N VAL A 80 -5.16 -2.84 -6.91
CA VAL A 80 -4.70 -3.83 -5.94
C VAL A 80 -4.22 -5.06 -6.69
N PHE A 81 -2.94 -5.37 -6.53
CA PHE A 81 -2.35 -6.63 -6.92
C PHE A 81 -2.36 -7.57 -5.72
N VAL A 82 -3.29 -8.53 -5.76
CA VAL A 82 -3.31 -9.66 -4.84
C VAL A 82 -2.26 -10.64 -5.33
N LEU A 83 -1.13 -10.69 -4.64
CA LEU A 83 -0.09 -11.67 -4.88
C LEU A 83 -0.59 -13.01 -4.29
N THR A 84 -0.51 -14.08 -5.05
CA THR A 84 -1.00 -15.40 -4.65
C THR A 84 -0.03 -16.02 -3.65
N GLY A 85 -0.26 -15.76 -2.38
CA GLY A 85 0.23 -16.53 -1.25
C GLY A 85 -0.95 -16.84 -0.34
N ASP A 86 -1.23 -18.12 -0.12
CA ASP A 86 -2.19 -18.53 0.90
C ASP A 86 -1.48 -18.41 2.26
N CYS A 87 -2.00 -17.52 3.10
CA CYS A 87 -1.79 -17.59 4.54
C CYS A 87 -2.92 -18.39 5.19
#